data_AF-A0A1B4PXN6-F1
#
_entry.id   AF-A0A1B4PXN6-F1
#
_cell.length_a   1.000
_cell.length_b   1.000
_cell.length_c   1.000
_cell.angle_alpha   90.00
_cell.angle_beta   90.00
_cell.angle_gamma   90.00
#
_symmetry.space_group_name_H-M   'P 1'
#
loop_
_entity.id
_entity.type
_entity.pdbx_description
1 polymer ?
#
loop_
_entity_poly.entity_id
_entity_poly.type
_entity_poly.pdbx_seq_one_letter_code
_entity_poly.pdbx_strand_id
1 'polypeptide(L)'
;MISFQQTVSLREIEAAYDEAVRDSILRIPLSLRYGGAVGVPSALMQYVATWSRLQANSALRLYGHVDSNPMEALAQEPHGLVSTYFAGSVEVPGREDPLSTREALSFGVGRIQAMQESQFRDTMRGRGVFLCCFARAKNEYLLPFYNRPQPGALRSRADFVWLTSKIITAIAPAAEWKVSEEANTSIGTLIYELFKNTDEHATVDEDGKPYVRNVRALMAKFISYDRDAQYEQVVSDDAVFSEYLAEHSAAHAAAAPGGDSPLQRTSFLELTVLDTGPGLVRRWMSRYGAPPTGALSIDEEVDIVKRCFALHATTKGTNASGGGLTYVLKTLSELNAYLRLRTGRICLVQDFSNTPAGAFEPTHWLEDQRELSHTAGASYSIVIPMTTAVSR
;
A
#
# COMPACT_ATOMS: atom_id res chain seq x y z
N MET A 1 4.29 0.68 -25.92
CA MET A 1 5.04 1.22 -24.77
C MET A 1 4.06 1.78 -23.78
N ILE A 2 3.99 1.19 -22.60
CA ILE A 2 3.06 1.60 -21.53
C ILE A 2 3.63 2.84 -20.83
N SER A 3 2.78 3.84 -20.63
CA SER A 3 3.20 5.15 -20.15
C SER A 3 2.15 5.76 -19.21
N PHE A 4 2.48 5.88 -17.94
CA PHE A 4 1.61 6.50 -16.93
C PHE A 4 1.93 7.98 -16.76
N GLN A 5 0.88 8.81 -16.66
CA GLN A 5 1.00 10.25 -16.43
C GLN A 5 0.97 10.59 -14.93
N GLN A 6 1.26 11.85 -14.58
CA GLN A 6 1.26 12.29 -13.16
C GLN A 6 -0.12 12.20 -12.49
N THR A 7 -1.19 12.19 -13.28
CA THR A 7 -2.60 12.10 -12.84
C THR A 7 -3.18 10.70 -13.01
N VAL A 8 -2.33 9.68 -13.14
CA VAL A 8 -2.77 8.30 -13.36
C VAL A 8 -3.75 7.83 -12.27
N SER A 9 -4.83 7.20 -12.71
CA SER A 9 -5.90 6.60 -11.91
C SER A 9 -5.68 5.11 -11.68
N LEU A 10 -6.42 4.54 -10.72
CA LEU A 10 -6.43 3.10 -10.50
C LEU A 10 -6.96 2.34 -11.73
N ARG A 11 -7.96 2.88 -12.44
CA ARG A 11 -8.53 2.24 -13.65
C ARG A 11 -7.52 2.19 -14.79
N GLU A 12 -6.78 3.28 -15.01
CA GLU A 12 -5.70 3.29 -16.01
C GLU A 12 -4.60 2.28 -15.68
N ILE A 13 -4.29 2.07 -14.41
CA ILE A 13 -3.31 1.05 -13.99
C ILE A 13 -3.84 -0.37 -14.23
N GLU A 14 -5.09 -0.67 -13.84
CA GLU A 14 -5.65 -2.00 -14.07
C GLU A 14 -5.79 -2.31 -15.57
N ALA A 15 -6.21 -1.34 -16.39
CA ALA A 15 -6.32 -1.51 -17.84
C ALA A 15 -4.96 -1.80 -18.51
N ALA A 16 -3.86 -1.30 -17.94
CA ALA A 16 -2.52 -1.51 -18.49
C ALA A 16 -2.00 -2.95 -18.33
N TYR A 17 -2.57 -3.77 -17.43
CA TYR A 17 -2.07 -5.13 -17.22
C TYR A 17 -2.20 -6.02 -18.47
N ASP A 18 -3.20 -5.77 -19.30
CA ASP A 18 -3.43 -6.56 -20.53
C ASP A 18 -2.31 -6.38 -21.55
N GLU A 19 -1.60 -5.24 -21.48
CA GLU A 19 -0.45 -4.94 -22.32
C GLU A 19 0.89 -5.27 -21.65
N ALA A 20 0.90 -5.61 -20.36
CA ALA A 20 2.12 -5.76 -19.56
C ALA A 20 3.08 -6.86 -20.07
N VAL A 21 2.58 -7.84 -20.82
CA VAL A 21 3.42 -8.89 -21.44
C VAL A 21 4.09 -8.40 -22.75
N ARG A 22 3.51 -7.42 -23.43
CA ARG A 22 3.92 -7.02 -24.79
C ARG A 22 5.05 -5.99 -24.80
N ASP A 23 5.05 -5.10 -23.82
CA ASP A 23 5.98 -3.98 -23.77
C ASP A 23 7.08 -4.20 -22.74
N SER A 24 8.31 -4.37 -23.20
CA SER A 24 9.50 -4.45 -22.34
C SER A 24 9.97 -3.10 -21.83
N ILE A 25 9.36 -2.01 -22.29
CA ILE A 25 9.66 -0.63 -21.90
C ILE A 25 8.44 -0.05 -21.18
N LEU A 26 8.65 0.36 -19.94
CA LEU A 26 7.66 1.04 -19.12
C LEU A 26 8.11 2.47 -18.86
N ARG A 27 7.16 3.41 -18.88
CA ARG A 27 7.37 4.78 -18.46
C ARG A 27 6.43 5.12 -17.29
N ILE A 28 7.02 5.53 -16.17
CA ILE A 28 6.29 5.93 -14.95
C ILE A 28 6.48 7.44 -14.70
N PRO A 29 5.53 8.10 -14.04
CA PRO A 29 5.66 9.51 -13.73
C PRO A 29 6.78 9.76 -12.71
N LEU A 30 7.56 10.83 -12.93
CA LEU A 30 8.62 11.26 -11.99
C LEU A 30 8.06 11.73 -10.64
N SER A 31 6.78 12.13 -10.61
CA SER A 31 6.03 12.52 -9.43
C SER A 31 4.55 12.32 -9.70
N LEU A 32 3.80 11.90 -8.70
CA LEU A 32 2.33 11.85 -8.78
C LEU A 32 1.77 13.20 -8.33
N ARG A 33 0.73 13.68 -9.01
CA ARG A 33 0.04 14.91 -8.60
C ARG A 33 -0.52 14.70 -7.19
N TYR A 34 -0.17 15.60 -6.28
CA TYR A 34 -0.50 15.50 -4.85
C TYR A 34 0.00 14.22 -4.15
N GLY A 35 1.01 13.53 -4.69
CA GLY A 35 1.48 12.25 -4.17
C GLY A 35 0.60 11.05 -4.56
N GLY A 36 -0.36 11.24 -5.46
CA GLY A 36 -1.28 10.22 -5.95
C GLY A 36 -2.49 10.01 -5.05
N ALA A 37 -3.62 9.65 -5.67
CA ALA A 37 -4.83 9.25 -4.95
C ALA A 37 -4.59 7.97 -4.11
N VAL A 38 -5.52 7.69 -3.20
CA VAL A 38 -5.45 6.52 -2.31
C VAL A 38 -5.25 5.25 -3.12
N GLY A 39 -4.22 4.48 -2.77
CA GLY A 39 -3.88 3.22 -3.44
C GLY A 39 -3.18 3.34 -4.80
N VAL A 40 -3.09 4.51 -5.43
CA VAL A 40 -2.39 4.68 -6.72
C VAL A 40 -0.90 4.35 -6.61
N PRO A 41 -0.14 4.83 -5.61
CA PRO A 41 1.28 4.50 -5.51
C PRO A 41 1.53 3.00 -5.34
N SER A 42 0.71 2.30 -4.53
CA SER A 42 0.86 0.85 -4.35
C SER A 42 0.41 0.06 -5.56
N ALA A 43 -0.63 0.49 -6.27
CA ALA A 43 -1.03 -0.10 -7.54
C ALA A 43 0.10 -0.02 -8.59
N LEU A 44 0.78 1.12 -8.71
CA LEU A 44 1.97 1.24 -9.56
C LEU A 44 3.09 0.29 -9.13
N MET A 45 3.34 0.15 -7.82
CA MET A 45 4.36 -0.78 -7.30
C MET A 45 4.03 -2.24 -7.63
N GLN A 46 2.77 -2.66 -7.44
CA GLN A 46 2.32 -4.01 -7.78
C GLN A 46 2.35 -4.24 -9.30
N TYR A 47 1.94 -3.23 -10.09
CA TYR A 47 2.01 -3.26 -11.54
C TYR A 47 3.44 -3.46 -12.02
N VAL A 48 4.39 -2.64 -11.55
CA VAL A 48 5.79 -2.71 -11.99
C VAL A 48 6.43 -4.03 -11.60
N ALA A 49 6.12 -4.56 -10.41
CA ALA A 49 6.57 -5.88 -10.00
C ALA A 49 6.04 -7.00 -10.91
N THR A 50 4.76 -6.91 -11.30
CA THR A 50 4.13 -7.86 -12.23
C THR A 50 4.76 -7.76 -13.61
N TRP A 51 4.79 -6.55 -14.18
CA TRP A 51 5.42 -6.25 -15.46
C TRP A 51 6.86 -6.76 -15.52
N SER A 52 7.69 -6.42 -14.53
CA SER A 52 9.10 -6.86 -14.52
C SER A 52 9.26 -8.37 -14.55
N ARG A 53 8.32 -9.15 -14.01
CA ARG A 53 8.40 -10.62 -13.98
C ARG A 53 7.99 -11.25 -15.30
N LEU A 54 7.20 -10.53 -16.11
CA LEU A 54 6.78 -10.95 -17.45
C LEU A 54 7.84 -10.63 -18.51
N GLN A 55 8.80 -9.76 -18.19
CA GLN A 55 9.79 -9.28 -19.15
C GLN A 55 11.15 -9.95 -18.94
N ALA A 56 11.75 -10.42 -20.04
CA ALA A 56 13.15 -10.89 -20.02
C ALA A 56 14.13 -9.73 -19.81
N ASN A 57 13.83 -8.58 -20.44
CA ASN A 57 14.65 -7.36 -20.39
C ASN A 57 13.74 -6.17 -20.03
N SER A 58 13.51 -5.92 -18.74
CA SER A 58 12.67 -4.81 -18.28
C SER A 58 13.44 -3.48 -18.30
N ALA A 59 12.98 -2.50 -19.06
CA ALA A 59 13.58 -1.17 -19.13
C ALA A 59 12.61 -0.08 -18.66
N LEU A 60 13.05 0.77 -17.74
CA LEU A 60 12.33 1.98 -17.35
C LEU A 60 12.79 3.15 -18.20
N ARG A 61 11.89 3.78 -18.94
CA ARG A 61 12.20 5.01 -19.68
C ARG A 61 11.63 6.21 -18.95
N LEU A 62 12.47 7.17 -18.59
CA LEU A 62 12.03 8.35 -17.86
C LEU A 62 11.33 9.37 -18.75
N TYR A 63 10.54 10.23 -18.10
CA TYR A 63 10.19 11.55 -18.64
C TYR A 63 11.35 12.53 -18.42
N GLY A 64 11.41 13.59 -19.22
CA GLY A 64 12.41 14.65 -19.08
C GLY A 64 13.76 14.31 -19.71
N HIS A 65 14.56 15.35 -19.94
CA HIS A 65 15.92 15.24 -20.47
C HIS A 65 16.93 15.10 -19.32
N VAL A 66 18.10 14.51 -19.57
CA VAL A 66 19.15 14.30 -18.56
C VAL A 66 19.49 15.58 -17.78
N ASP A 67 19.46 16.75 -18.44
CA ASP A 67 19.75 18.06 -17.83
C ASP A 67 18.76 18.49 -16.74
N SER A 68 17.58 17.87 -16.69
CA SER A 68 16.55 18.12 -15.68
C SER A 68 16.63 17.18 -14.47
N ASN A 69 17.70 16.39 -14.35
CA ASN A 69 17.90 15.40 -13.28
C ASN A 69 16.69 14.48 -13.01
N PRO A 70 16.08 13.86 -14.04
CA PRO A 70 14.84 13.09 -13.88
C PRO A 70 14.99 11.88 -12.93
N MET A 71 16.18 11.29 -12.86
CA MET A 71 16.47 10.21 -11.90
C MET A 71 16.38 10.67 -10.45
N GLU A 72 16.90 11.86 -10.15
CA GLU A 72 16.86 12.41 -8.80
C GLU A 72 15.41 12.68 -8.37
N ALA A 73 14.61 13.25 -9.27
CA ALA A 73 13.17 13.47 -9.05
C ALA A 73 12.43 12.15 -8.79
N LEU A 74 12.66 11.13 -9.65
CA LEU A 74 12.03 9.82 -9.49
C LEU A 74 12.42 9.15 -8.17
N ALA A 75 13.69 9.26 -7.76
CA ALA A 75 14.21 8.63 -6.55
C ALA A 75 13.63 9.24 -5.25
N GLN A 76 12.97 10.40 -5.33
CA GLN A 76 12.26 10.98 -4.18
C GLN A 76 10.89 10.34 -3.92
N GLU A 77 10.36 9.57 -4.87
CA GLU A 77 9.01 9.05 -4.82
C GLU A 77 9.00 7.55 -4.49
N PRO A 78 8.06 7.07 -3.65
CA PRO A 78 7.96 5.66 -3.30
C PRO A 78 7.84 4.73 -4.51
N HIS A 79 6.92 5.04 -5.45
CA HIS A 79 6.75 4.24 -6.66
C HIS A 79 7.99 4.31 -7.54
N GLY A 80 8.72 5.42 -7.54
CA GLY A 80 9.96 5.59 -8.31
C GLY A 80 11.10 4.70 -7.81
N LEU A 81 11.32 4.64 -6.49
CA LEU A 81 12.30 3.73 -5.88
C LEU A 81 11.99 2.27 -6.18
N VAL A 82 10.74 1.85 -5.96
CA VAL A 82 10.29 0.47 -6.21
C VAL A 82 10.43 0.14 -7.69
N SER A 83 10.02 1.04 -8.57
CA SER A 83 10.09 0.78 -9.99
C SER A 83 11.53 0.65 -10.49
N THR A 84 12.43 1.52 -9.99
CA THR A 84 13.86 1.44 -10.30
C THR A 84 14.44 0.11 -9.85
N TYR A 85 14.07 -0.38 -8.65
CA TYR A 85 14.49 -1.69 -8.15
C TYR A 85 14.01 -2.86 -9.03
N PHE A 86 12.79 -2.77 -9.58
CA PHE A 86 12.23 -3.78 -10.48
C PHE A 86 12.67 -3.65 -11.95
N ALA A 87 13.26 -2.54 -12.39
CA ALA A 87 13.78 -2.41 -13.75
C ALA A 87 15.15 -3.09 -13.92
N GLY A 88 15.39 -3.73 -15.05
CA GLY A 88 16.70 -4.26 -15.45
C GLY A 88 17.67 -3.16 -15.90
N SER A 89 17.15 -2.10 -16.53
CA SER A 89 17.89 -0.89 -16.90
C SER A 89 16.99 0.35 -16.82
N VAL A 90 17.59 1.53 -16.76
CA VAL A 90 16.88 2.82 -16.79
C VAL A 90 17.41 3.71 -17.91
N GLU A 91 16.54 3.99 -18.87
CA GLU A 91 16.80 4.86 -20.01
C GLU A 91 16.43 6.31 -19.67
N VAL A 92 17.43 7.19 -19.76
CA VAL A 92 17.27 8.64 -19.55
C VAL A 92 17.40 9.35 -20.89
N PRO A 93 16.36 10.04 -21.39
CA PRO A 93 16.47 10.80 -22.63
C PRO A 93 17.64 11.80 -22.59
N GLY A 94 18.47 11.81 -23.65
CA GLY A 94 19.67 12.65 -23.72
C GLY A 94 20.96 11.98 -23.23
N ARG A 95 20.87 10.76 -22.68
CA ARG A 95 22.02 9.93 -22.33
C ARG A 95 22.19 8.82 -23.37
N GLU A 96 23.41 8.57 -23.81
CA GLU A 96 23.70 7.52 -24.80
C GLU A 96 23.48 6.11 -24.22
N ASP A 97 24.04 5.84 -23.03
CA ASP A 97 23.94 4.54 -22.38
C ASP A 97 22.88 4.50 -21.28
N PRO A 98 22.02 3.47 -21.25
CA PRO A 98 21.11 3.23 -20.12
C PRO A 98 21.88 3.03 -18.81
N LEU A 99 21.29 3.49 -17.72
CA LEU A 99 21.77 3.21 -16.37
C LEU A 99 21.47 1.76 -15.99
N SER A 100 22.42 1.11 -15.33
CA SER A 100 22.12 -0.13 -14.60
C SER A 100 21.19 0.17 -13.41
N THR A 101 20.46 -0.86 -12.93
CA THR A 101 19.65 -0.77 -11.70
C THR A 101 20.45 -0.20 -10.52
N ARG A 102 21.72 -0.59 -10.38
CA ARG A 102 22.58 -0.16 -9.28
C ARG A 102 22.91 1.33 -9.36
N GLU A 103 23.26 1.83 -10.55
CA GLU A 103 23.54 3.25 -10.75
C GLU A 103 22.28 4.08 -10.55
N ALA A 104 21.14 3.63 -11.08
CA ALA A 104 19.87 4.32 -10.93
C ALA A 104 19.42 4.40 -9.45
N LEU A 105 19.59 3.32 -8.68
CA LEU A 105 19.28 3.32 -7.24
C LEU A 105 20.24 4.19 -6.41
N SER A 106 21.42 4.55 -6.94
CA SER A 106 22.37 5.42 -6.22
C SER A 106 21.80 6.81 -5.92
N PHE A 107 20.89 7.30 -6.78
CA PHE A 107 20.15 8.55 -6.57
C PHE A 107 19.17 8.50 -5.39
N GLY A 108 18.77 7.29 -4.97
CA GLY A 108 17.84 7.07 -3.86
C GLY A 108 18.50 6.72 -2.52
N VAL A 109 19.84 6.69 -2.45
CA VAL A 109 20.57 6.21 -1.25
C VAL A 109 20.21 7.00 -0.01
N GLY A 110 20.05 8.33 -0.10
CA GLY A 110 19.64 9.16 1.03
C GLY A 110 18.29 8.75 1.61
N ARG A 111 17.30 8.45 0.76
CA ARG A 111 15.98 7.97 1.19
C ARG A 111 16.06 6.58 1.82
N ILE A 112 16.81 5.67 1.21
CA ILE A 112 17.01 4.30 1.72
C ILE A 112 17.72 4.32 3.09
N GLN A 113 18.71 5.21 3.27
CA GLN A 113 19.39 5.40 4.54
C GLN A 113 18.45 6.00 5.60
N ALA A 114 17.64 6.98 5.23
CA ALA A 114 16.62 7.55 6.11
C ALA A 114 15.62 6.49 6.62
N MET A 115 15.22 5.54 5.77
CA MET A 115 14.38 4.40 6.16
C MET A 115 15.07 3.52 7.22
N GLN A 116 16.37 3.26 7.03
CA GLN A 116 17.16 2.45 7.95
C GLN A 116 17.34 3.16 9.30
N GLU A 117 17.59 4.47 9.28
CA GLU A 117 17.93 5.28 10.45
C GLU A 117 16.71 5.88 11.17
N SER A 118 15.50 5.52 10.75
CA SER A 118 14.25 6.04 11.33
C SER A 118 14.09 7.56 11.17
N GLN A 119 14.69 8.14 10.13
CA GLN A 119 14.53 9.56 9.76
C GLN A 119 13.24 9.71 8.93
N PHE A 120 12.09 9.48 9.56
CA PHE A 120 10.81 9.26 8.89
C PHE A 120 10.42 10.36 7.89
N ARG A 121 10.66 11.64 8.23
CA ARG A 121 10.38 12.79 7.37
C ARG A 121 11.16 12.78 6.06
N ASP A 122 12.30 12.11 6.06
CA ASP A 122 13.24 12.09 4.96
C ASP A 122 13.14 10.80 4.14
N THR A 123 12.09 9.99 4.35
CA THR A 123 11.92 8.73 3.61
C THR A 123 11.22 8.87 2.25
N MET A 124 10.51 9.97 2.00
CA MET A 124 9.91 10.30 0.71
C MET A 124 9.71 11.82 0.55
N ARG A 125 9.40 12.29 -0.66
CA ARG A 125 8.98 13.68 -0.88
C ARG A 125 7.56 13.92 -0.36
N GLY A 126 7.33 15.13 0.15
CA GLY A 126 6.02 15.56 0.62
C GLY A 126 5.72 15.13 2.05
N ARG A 127 4.45 15.18 2.44
CA ARG A 127 3.99 14.83 3.79
C ARG A 127 3.59 13.35 3.86
N GLY A 128 4.60 12.50 3.94
CA GLY A 128 4.41 11.06 4.05
C GLY A 128 5.64 10.37 4.64
N VAL A 129 5.47 9.11 5.02
CA VAL A 129 6.54 8.20 5.41
C VAL A 129 6.44 6.97 4.53
N PHE A 130 7.58 6.53 4.00
CA PHE A 130 7.68 5.30 3.22
C PHE A 130 8.81 4.43 3.76
N LEU A 131 8.50 3.22 4.21
CA LEU A 131 9.46 2.26 4.72
C LEU A 131 9.37 1.01 3.84
N CYS A 132 10.41 0.71 3.08
CA CYS A 132 10.41 -0.38 2.12
C CYS A 132 11.61 -1.33 2.31
N CYS A 133 11.29 -2.60 2.53
CA CYS A 133 12.22 -3.72 2.58
C CYS A 133 12.45 -4.23 1.15
N PHE A 134 13.63 -3.98 0.58
CA PHE A 134 14.02 -4.50 -0.73
C PHE A 134 14.72 -5.84 -0.57
N ALA A 135 14.12 -6.92 -1.08
CA ALA A 135 14.66 -8.26 -0.94
C ALA A 135 16.09 -8.36 -1.51
N ARG A 136 16.96 -9.07 -0.79
CA ARG A 136 18.38 -9.30 -1.13
C ARG A 136 19.24 -8.03 -1.17
N ALA A 137 18.71 -6.89 -0.76
CA ALA A 137 19.51 -5.69 -0.52
C ALA A 137 20.18 -5.75 0.85
N LYS A 138 21.29 -5.02 1.02
CA LYS A 138 21.98 -4.90 2.32
C LYS A 138 21.03 -4.39 3.43
N ASN A 139 20.07 -3.54 3.06
CA ASN A 139 19.08 -2.95 3.96
C ASN A 139 17.70 -3.59 3.79
N GLU A 140 17.62 -4.88 3.45
CA GLU A 140 16.33 -5.58 3.33
C GLU A 140 15.52 -5.48 4.63
N TYR A 141 16.17 -5.69 5.77
CA TYR A 141 15.52 -5.72 7.08
C TYR A 141 15.73 -4.37 7.79
N LEU A 142 14.75 -3.47 7.63
CA LEU A 142 14.79 -2.12 8.19
C LEU A 142 14.75 -2.14 9.73
N LEU A 143 15.60 -1.34 10.38
CA LEU A 143 15.62 -1.24 11.86
C LEU A 143 14.25 -0.88 12.46
N PRO A 144 13.41 -0.02 11.85
CA PRO A 144 12.03 0.20 12.31
C PRO A 144 11.17 -1.06 12.44
N PHE A 145 11.38 -2.08 11.61
CA PHE A 145 10.54 -3.29 11.59
C PHE A 145 11.19 -4.49 12.27
N TYR A 146 12.52 -4.58 12.27
CA TYR A 146 13.23 -5.78 12.72
C TYR A 146 14.20 -5.48 13.85
N ASN A 147 14.29 -6.41 14.80
CA ASN A 147 15.30 -6.40 15.86
C ASN A 147 16.64 -6.96 15.38
N ARG A 148 16.63 -7.81 14.35
CA ARG A 148 17.82 -8.41 13.71
C ARG A 148 17.60 -8.47 12.20
N PRO A 149 18.66 -8.39 11.38
CA PRO A 149 18.53 -8.41 9.93
C PRO A 149 18.33 -9.83 9.38
N GLN A 150 17.22 -10.49 9.75
CA GLN A 150 16.90 -11.85 9.35
C GLN A 150 15.39 -12.10 9.33
N PRO A 151 14.90 -13.11 8.57
CA PRO A 151 13.50 -13.54 8.62
C PRO A 151 13.03 -13.89 10.03
N GLY A 152 11.76 -13.59 10.34
CA GLY A 152 11.15 -13.92 11.63
C GLY A 152 11.69 -13.13 12.82
N ALA A 153 12.50 -12.09 12.60
CA ALA A 153 13.00 -11.19 13.65
C ALA A 153 12.24 -9.86 13.71
N LEU A 154 10.96 -9.88 13.30
CA LEU A 154 10.07 -8.72 13.40
C LEU A 154 10.00 -8.24 14.86
N ARG A 155 9.94 -6.91 15.03
CA ARG A 155 9.75 -6.26 16.33
C ARG A 155 8.39 -6.60 16.92
N SER A 156 8.24 -6.36 18.22
CA SER A 156 7.00 -6.67 18.92
C SER A 156 5.86 -5.73 18.51
N ARG A 157 4.61 -6.13 18.79
CA ARG A 157 3.44 -5.27 18.60
C ARG A 157 3.57 -3.93 19.32
N ALA A 158 4.15 -3.91 20.53
CA ALA A 158 4.39 -2.69 21.29
C ALA A 158 5.37 -1.74 20.59
N ASP A 159 6.42 -2.28 19.96
CA ASP A 159 7.35 -1.48 19.14
C ASP A 159 6.65 -0.87 17.93
N PHE A 160 5.69 -1.58 17.32
CA PHE A 160 4.88 -1.05 16.21
C PHE A 160 3.92 0.06 16.66
N VAL A 161 3.36 -0.01 17.87
CA VAL A 161 2.58 1.10 18.47
C VAL A 161 3.45 2.34 18.67
N TRP A 162 4.70 2.16 19.12
CA TRP A 162 5.67 3.25 19.23
C TRP A 162 6.08 3.82 17.86
N LEU A 163 6.35 2.94 16.89
CA LEU A 163 6.66 3.31 15.51
C LEU A 163 5.52 4.15 14.90
N THR A 164 4.27 3.74 15.15
CA THR A 164 3.08 4.43 14.65
C THR A 164 3.00 5.86 15.16
N SER A 165 3.25 6.08 16.45
CA SER A 165 3.33 7.43 17.02
C SER A 165 4.40 8.26 16.29
N LYS A 166 5.60 7.71 16.06
CA LYS A 166 6.67 8.42 15.32
C LYS A 166 6.29 8.74 13.88
N ILE A 167 5.61 7.83 13.20
CA ILE A 167 5.12 8.03 11.83
C ILE A 167 4.09 9.17 11.80
N ILE A 168 3.11 9.16 12.71
CA ILE A 168 2.07 10.19 12.80
C ILE A 168 2.69 11.57 13.08
N THR A 169 3.63 11.65 14.04
CA THR A 169 4.39 12.88 14.32
C THR A 169 5.18 13.38 13.11
N ALA A 170 5.69 12.47 12.27
CA ALA A 170 6.45 12.84 11.08
C ALA A 170 5.57 13.43 9.97
N ILE A 171 4.41 12.81 9.68
CA ILE A 171 3.51 13.22 8.59
C ILE A 171 2.61 14.40 8.95
N ALA A 172 2.21 14.50 10.22
CA ALA A 172 1.29 15.51 10.70
C ALA A 172 1.59 15.88 12.15
N PRO A 173 2.62 16.73 12.41
CA PRO A 173 3.01 17.11 13.77
C PRO A 173 1.89 17.75 14.59
N ALA A 174 0.95 18.44 13.93
CA ALA A 174 -0.23 19.03 14.57
C ALA A 174 -1.39 18.03 14.77
N ALA A 175 -1.32 16.84 14.17
CA ALA A 175 -2.32 15.77 14.31
C ALA A 175 -1.94 14.73 15.36
N GLU A 176 -0.70 14.69 15.84
CA GLU A 176 -0.30 13.86 16.99
C GLU A 176 -1.24 14.10 18.19
N TRP A 177 -1.61 15.35 18.43
CA TRP A 177 -2.53 15.76 19.50
C TRP A 177 -4.00 15.35 19.29
N LYS A 178 -4.33 14.76 18.14
CA LYS A 178 -5.70 14.41 17.76
C LYS A 178 -5.97 12.92 17.78
N VAL A 179 -4.94 12.08 17.73
CA VAL A 179 -5.08 10.61 17.82
C VAL A 179 -5.08 10.21 19.29
N SER A 180 -6.16 9.56 19.75
CA SER A 180 -6.19 9.03 21.12
C SER A 180 -5.17 7.91 21.31
N GLU A 181 -4.79 7.64 22.56
CA GLU A 181 -3.89 6.51 22.86
C GLU A 181 -4.49 5.17 22.40
N GLU A 182 -5.81 5.00 22.53
CA GLU A 182 -6.51 3.81 22.01
C GLU A 182 -6.38 3.73 20.49
N ALA A 183 -6.66 4.83 19.77
CA ALA A 183 -6.55 4.87 18.32
C ALA A 183 -5.11 4.59 17.84
N ASN A 184 -4.09 5.16 18.49
CA ASN A 184 -2.69 4.87 18.17
C ASN A 184 -2.34 3.39 18.40
N THR A 185 -2.85 2.80 19.49
CA THR A 185 -2.66 1.37 19.80
C THR A 185 -3.31 0.48 18.74
N SER A 186 -4.53 0.83 18.33
CA SER A 186 -5.28 0.15 17.27
C SER A 186 -4.53 0.25 15.93
N ILE A 187 -4.11 1.44 15.51
CA ILE A 187 -3.35 1.63 14.27
C ILE A 187 -2.02 0.85 14.30
N GLY A 188 -1.28 0.91 15.40
CA GLY A 188 -0.01 0.18 15.52
C GLY A 188 -0.19 -1.33 15.50
N THR A 189 -1.26 -1.83 16.11
CA THR A 189 -1.58 -3.26 16.04
C THR A 189 -1.99 -3.68 14.63
N LEU A 190 -2.81 -2.87 13.95
CA LEU A 190 -3.19 -3.08 12.55
C LEU A 190 -1.95 -3.19 11.65
N ILE A 191 -1.02 -2.25 11.76
CA ILE A 191 0.24 -2.27 10.99
C ILE A 191 1.05 -3.52 11.30
N TYR A 192 1.19 -3.88 12.58
CA TYR A 192 1.93 -5.08 12.99
C TYR A 192 1.35 -6.35 12.36
N GLU A 193 0.04 -6.58 12.46
CA GLU A 193 -0.58 -7.81 11.95
C GLU A 193 -0.49 -7.90 10.42
N LEU A 194 -0.73 -6.80 9.71
CA LEU A 194 -0.62 -6.75 8.24
C LEU A 194 0.83 -6.94 7.78
N PHE A 195 1.77 -6.23 8.38
CA PHE A 195 3.18 -6.34 7.99
C PHE A 195 3.78 -7.70 8.36
N LYS A 196 3.37 -8.29 9.49
CA LYS A 196 3.72 -9.66 9.87
C LYS A 196 3.21 -10.67 8.84
N ASN A 197 1.98 -10.54 8.37
CA ASN A 197 1.44 -11.38 7.31
C ASN A 197 2.28 -11.29 6.03
N THR A 198 2.64 -10.07 5.63
CA THR A 198 3.57 -9.82 4.52
C THR A 198 4.96 -10.44 4.75
N ASP A 199 5.57 -10.30 5.92
CA ASP A 199 6.89 -10.89 6.26
C ASP A 199 6.87 -12.42 6.18
N GLU A 200 5.82 -13.04 6.72
CA GLU A 200 5.70 -14.50 6.82
C GLU A 200 5.33 -15.17 5.50
N HIS A 201 4.66 -14.45 4.58
CA HIS A 201 4.00 -15.09 3.43
C HIS A 201 4.40 -14.55 2.06
N ALA A 202 5.06 -13.39 1.97
CA ALA A 202 5.36 -12.74 0.70
C ALA A 202 6.83 -12.84 0.23
N THR A 203 7.68 -13.56 0.97
CA THR A 203 9.13 -13.64 0.70
C THR A 203 9.53 -14.72 -0.32
N VAL A 204 8.70 -15.74 -0.47
CA VAL A 204 8.87 -16.85 -1.43
C VAL A 204 7.66 -16.97 -2.34
N ASP A 205 7.80 -17.63 -3.48
CA ASP A 205 6.68 -17.94 -4.38
C ASP A 205 5.81 -19.10 -3.86
N GLU A 206 4.83 -19.51 -4.67
CA GLU A 206 3.96 -20.66 -4.46
C GLU A 206 4.71 -21.99 -4.28
N ASP A 207 5.89 -22.13 -4.89
CA ASP A 207 6.75 -23.33 -4.82
C ASP A 207 7.77 -23.26 -3.66
N GLY A 208 7.75 -22.19 -2.87
CA GLY A 208 8.67 -21.97 -1.76
C GLY A 208 10.05 -21.44 -2.19
N LYS A 209 10.22 -21.02 -3.43
CA LYS A 209 11.47 -20.44 -3.93
C LYS A 209 11.52 -18.94 -3.63
N PRO A 210 12.67 -18.41 -3.14
CA PRO A 210 12.84 -16.99 -2.91
C PRO A 210 12.75 -16.17 -4.21
N TYR A 211 12.05 -15.04 -4.15
CA TYR A 211 12.00 -14.10 -5.28
C TYR A 211 13.37 -13.48 -5.55
N VAL A 212 13.69 -13.29 -6.83
CA VAL A 212 14.88 -12.51 -7.24
C VAL A 212 14.73 -11.04 -6.84
N ARG A 213 13.53 -10.50 -7.05
CA ARG A 213 13.12 -9.15 -6.67
C ARG A 213 11.77 -9.19 -5.98
N ASN A 214 11.73 -8.64 -4.77
CA ASN A 214 10.53 -8.54 -3.95
C ASN A 214 10.64 -7.33 -3.03
N VAL A 215 9.51 -6.70 -2.75
CA VAL A 215 9.39 -5.62 -1.80
C VAL A 215 8.28 -5.92 -0.80
N ARG A 216 8.49 -5.42 0.42
CA ARG A 216 7.52 -5.41 1.53
C ARG A 216 7.57 -4.01 2.12
N ALA A 217 6.45 -3.31 2.16
CA ALA A 217 6.47 -1.88 2.45
C ALA A 217 5.29 -1.42 3.30
N LEU A 218 5.56 -0.34 4.03
CA LEU A 218 4.59 0.49 4.73
C LEU A 218 4.69 1.90 4.16
N MET A 219 3.56 2.49 3.81
CA MET A 219 3.44 3.88 3.43
C MET A 219 2.36 4.53 4.30
N ALA A 220 2.63 5.73 4.79
CA ALA A 220 1.64 6.52 5.51
C ALA A 220 1.64 7.95 4.98
N LYS A 221 0.45 8.52 4.73
CA LYS A 221 0.26 9.90 4.30
C LYS A 221 -0.84 10.56 5.12
N PHE A 222 -0.70 11.86 5.35
CA PHE A 222 -1.78 12.66 5.90
C PHE A 222 -2.48 13.41 4.77
N ILE A 223 -3.78 13.19 4.64
CA ILE A 223 -4.59 13.77 3.57
C ILE A 223 -5.65 14.67 4.20
N SER A 224 -5.87 15.82 3.58
CA SER A 224 -6.97 16.70 3.93
C SER A 224 -7.85 16.85 2.71
N TYR A 225 -9.12 16.50 2.86
CA TYR A 225 -10.14 16.68 1.82
C TYR A 225 -10.83 18.02 2.03
N ASP A 226 -10.87 18.79 0.95
CA ASP A 226 -11.60 20.04 0.86
C ASP A 226 -12.76 19.81 -0.11
N ARG A 227 -13.99 20.15 0.33
CA ARG A 227 -15.25 19.79 -0.36
C ARG A 227 -15.28 20.33 -1.79
N ASP A 228 -14.62 21.46 -2.03
CA ASP A 228 -14.66 22.17 -3.32
C ASP A 228 -13.42 21.92 -4.21
N ALA A 229 -12.27 21.48 -3.66
CA ALA A 229 -10.98 21.53 -4.37
C ALA A 229 -10.37 20.17 -4.75
N GLN A 230 -10.91 19.04 -4.26
CA GLN A 230 -10.34 17.69 -4.50
C GLN A 230 -11.29 16.70 -5.18
N TYR A 231 -12.50 17.13 -5.54
CA TYR A 231 -13.51 16.31 -6.19
C TYR A 231 -13.07 15.80 -7.58
N GLU A 232 -12.17 16.51 -8.27
CA GLU A 232 -11.84 16.22 -9.67
C GLU A 232 -10.95 14.99 -9.92
N GLN A 233 -10.28 14.40 -8.92
CA GLN A 233 -9.29 13.31 -9.18
C GLN A 233 -9.21 12.16 -8.16
N VAL A 234 -9.85 12.25 -6.99
CA VAL A 234 -9.67 11.26 -5.91
C VAL A 234 -10.89 10.34 -5.69
N VAL A 235 -12.01 10.64 -6.37
CA VAL A 235 -13.35 10.16 -5.96
C VAL A 235 -14.18 9.64 -7.16
N SER A 236 -13.69 9.69 -8.41
CA SER A 236 -14.53 9.28 -9.56
C SER A 236 -14.66 7.76 -9.72
N ASP A 237 -13.67 6.99 -9.28
CA ASP A 237 -13.53 5.60 -9.72
C ASP A 237 -13.91 4.57 -8.66
N ASP A 238 -14.18 4.96 -7.42
CA ASP A 238 -14.51 4.09 -6.30
C ASP A 238 -15.72 4.62 -5.51
N ALA A 239 -16.92 4.17 -5.87
CA ALA A 239 -18.16 4.66 -5.28
C ALA A 239 -18.24 4.46 -3.77
N VAL A 240 -17.72 3.34 -3.25
CA VAL A 240 -17.70 3.03 -1.81
C VAL A 240 -16.81 4.03 -1.07
N PHE A 241 -15.62 4.33 -1.63
CA PHE A 241 -14.74 5.33 -1.05
C PHE A 241 -15.33 6.75 -1.12
N SER A 242 -16.04 7.06 -2.20
CA SER A 242 -16.72 8.36 -2.36
C SER A 242 -17.80 8.59 -1.32
N GLU A 243 -18.63 7.57 -1.08
CA GLU A 243 -19.65 7.58 -0.04
C GLU A 243 -19.01 7.72 1.35
N TYR A 244 -17.99 6.90 1.64
CA TYR A 244 -17.21 6.98 2.87
C TYR A 244 -16.69 8.41 3.14
N LEU A 245 -16.07 9.06 2.15
CA LEU A 245 -15.56 10.42 2.31
C LEU A 245 -16.68 11.45 2.53
N ALA A 246 -17.82 11.28 1.84
CA ALA A 246 -18.98 12.16 1.96
C ALA A 246 -19.60 12.07 3.36
N GLU A 247 -19.80 10.86 3.88
CA GLU A 247 -20.34 10.63 5.22
C GLU A 247 -19.48 11.27 6.32
N HIS A 248 -18.17 11.04 6.31
CA HIS A 248 -17.27 11.60 7.32
C HIS A 248 -17.15 13.12 7.20
N SER A 249 -17.24 13.66 5.99
CA SER A 249 -17.24 15.10 5.77
C SER A 249 -18.54 15.77 6.24
N ALA A 250 -19.68 15.09 6.10
CA ALA A 250 -20.97 15.55 6.62
C ALA A 250 -21.01 15.49 8.15
N ALA A 251 -20.57 14.37 8.74
CA ALA A 251 -20.50 14.19 10.19
C ALA A 251 -19.58 15.23 10.86
N HIS A 252 -18.43 15.53 10.24
CA HIS A 252 -17.51 16.56 10.74
C HIS A 252 -18.13 17.96 10.72
N ALA A 253 -18.84 18.31 9.64
CA ALA A 253 -19.53 19.59 9.54
C ALA A 253 -20.66 19.74 10.58
N ALA A 254 -21.39 18.66 10.88
CA ALA A 254 -22.45 18.67 11.88
C ALA A 254 -21.95 18.80 13.34
N ALA A 255 -20.72 18.34 13.62
CA ALA A 255 -20.15 18.33 14.97
C ALA A 255 -19.47 19.65 15.40
N ALA A 256 -19.26 20.60 14.48
CA ALA A 256 -18.58 21.87 14.77
C ALA A 256 -19.58 22.97 15.20
N PRO A 257 -19.48 23.54 16.42
CA PRO A 257 -20.36 24.62 16.85
C PRO A 257 -19.99 25.94 16.15
N GLY A 258 -20.94 26.51 15.40
CA GLY A 258 -20.77 27.75 14.62
C GLY A 258 -20.64 27.46 13.12
N GLY A 259 -21.78 27.55 12.42
CA GLY A 259 -21.93 27.18 11.02
C GLY A 259 -21.03 27.92 10.02
N ASP A 260 -20.91 27.32 8.84
CA ASP A 260 -20.39 27.89 7.59
C ASP A 260 -19.04 28.61 7.66
N SER A 261 -17.99 27.92 8.13
CA SER A 261 -16.62 28.30 7.75
C SER A 261 -16.21 27.55 6.47
N PRO A 262 -15.91 28.25 5.35
CA PRO A 262 -15.51 27.65 4.06
C PRO A 262 -14.11 26.99 4.07
N LEU A 263 -13.60 26.62 5.24
CA LEU A 263 -12.27 26.01 5.45
C LEU A 263 -12.32 24.70 6.25
N GLN A 264 -13.51 24.11 6.49
CA GLN A 264 -13.65 22.87 7.26
C GLN A 264 -13.13 21.66 6.45
N ARG A 265 -11.85 21.35 6.61
CA ARG A 265 -11.18 20.22 5.98
C ARG A 265 -11.24 18.97 6.87
N THR A 266 -11.88 17.92 6.38
CA THR A 266 -11.79 16.59 7.01
C THR A 266 -10.41 16.03 6.73
N SER A 267 -9.75 15.55 7.78
CA SER A 267 -8.41 15.00 7.69
C SER A 267 -8.42 13.49 7.88
N PHE A 268 -7.56 12.80 7.15
CA PHE A 268 -7.46 11.35 7.18
C PHE A 268 -6.00 10.92 7.22
N LEU A 269 -5.77 9.77 7.85
CA LEU A 269 -4.56 9.00 7.72
C LEU A 269 -4.77 7.97 6.60
N GLU A 270 -4.02 8.09 5.51
CA GLU A 270 -3.88 7.00 4.54
C GLU A 270 -2.72 6.11 4.99
N LEU A 271 -3.00 4.83 5.15
CA LEU A 271 -2.07 3.79 5.52
C LEU A 271 -2.07 2.74 4.41
N THR A 272 -0.91 2.41 3.85
CA THR A 272 -0.78 1.29 2.92
C THR A 272 0.27 0.32 3.40
N VAL A 273 -0.12 -0.94 3.59
CA VAL A 273 0.81 -2.07 3.71
C VAL A 273 0.76 -2.85 2.42
N LEU A 274 1.91 -3.10 1.79
CA LEU A 274 1.95 -3.86 0.55
C LEU A 274 3.14 -4.81 0.48
N ASP A 275 2.99 -5.80 -0.38
CA ASP A 275 4.07 -6.64 -0.84
C ASP A 275 3.93 -6.98 -2.32
N THR A 276 4.93 -7.68 -2.83
CA THR A 276 4.96 -8.19 -4.20
C THR A 276 5.15 -9.70 -4.20
N GLY A 277 4.64 -10.40 -3.20
CA GLY A 277 4.68 -11.85 -3.10
C GLY A 277 3.71 -12.56 -4.06
N PRO A 278 3.27 -13.77 -3.72
CA PRO A 278 2.30 -14.52 -4.54
C PRO A 278 0.85 -14.01 -4.39
N GLY A 279 0.56 -13.20 -3.38
CA GLY A 279 -0.80 -12.78 -3.03
C GLY A 279 -1.53 -13.82 -2.17
N LEU A 280 -2.70 -13.44 -1.65
CA LEU A 280 -3.41 -14.21 -0.64
C LEU A 280 -3.90 -15.56 -1.16
N VAL A 281 -4.55 -15.57 -2.33
CA VAL A 281 -5.16 -16.77 -2.91
C VAL A 281 -4.10 -17.80 -3.29
N ARG A 282 -3.05 -17.39 -4.01
CA ARG A 282 -1.96 -18.31 -4.39
C ARG A 282 -1.22 -18.86 -3.18
N ARG A 283 -0.93 -18.03 -2.17
CA ARG A 283 -0.32 -18.52 -0.93
C ARG A 283 -1.23 -19.52 -0.22
N TRP A 284 -2.52 -19.24 -0.15
CA TRP A 284 -3.49 -20.16 0.43
C TRP A 284 -3.46 -21.52 -0.27
N MET A 285 -3.55 -21.52 -1.61
CA MET A 285 -3.51 -22.76 -2.40
C MET A 285 -2.20 -23.52 -2.24
N SER A 286 -1.06 -22.82 -2.19
CA SER A 286 0.27 -23.41 -1.92
C SER A 286 0.31 -24.17 -0.58
N ARG A 287 -0.44 -23.70 0.43
CA ARG A 287 -0.46 -24.31 1.77
C ARG A 287 -1.55 -25.37 1.95
N TYR A 288 -2.73 -25.17 1.37
CA TYR A 288 -3.91 -25.98 1.64
C TYR A 288 -4.36 -26.84 0.44
N GLY A 289 -3.63 -26.76 -0.67
CA GLY A 289 -3.94 -27.45 -1.93
C GLY A 289 -4.73 -26.58 -2.90
N ALA A 290 -4.49 -26.82 -4.20
CA ALA A 290 -5.31 -26.30 -5.28
C ALA A 290 -6.54 -27.20 -5.51
N PRO A 291 -7.64 -26.67 -6.09
CA PRO A 291 -8.75 -27.51 -6.50
C PRO A 291 -8.29 -28.63 -7.45
N PRO A 292 -8.87 -29.84 -7.37
CA PRO A 292 -8.42 -31.01 -8.15
C PRO A 292 -8.52 -30.84 -9.67
N THR A 293 -9.42 -29.97 -10.14
CA THR A 293 -9.68 -29.73 -11.57
C THR A 293 -10.14 -28.29 -11.79
N GLY A 294 -9.57 -27.62 -12.78
CA GLY A 294 -9.98 -26.27 -13.23
C GLY A 294 -9.29 -25.12 -12.49
N ALA A 295 -9.46 -23.91 -13.03
CA ALA A 295 -9.08 -22.67 -12.35
C ALA A 295 -10.18 -22.27 -11.35
N LEU A 296 -9.81 -21.60 -10.27
CA LEU A 296 -10.78 -21.04 -9.33
C LEU A 296 -11.67 -20.01 -10.04
N SER A 297 -12.97 -20.05 -9.73
CA SER A 297 -13.88 -18.94 -10.01
C SER A 297 -13.53 -17.73 -9.13
N ILE A 298 -13.97 -16.55 -9.54
CA ILE A 298 -13.74 -15.31 -8.78
C ILE A 298 -14.41 -15.37 -7.41
N ASP A 299 -15.62 -15.92 -7.31
CA ASP A 299 -16.32 -16.07 -6.03
C ASP A 299 -15.53 -16.99 -5.07
N GLU A 300 -14.93 -18.08 -5.57
CA GLU A 300 -14.06 -18.94 -4.76
C GLU A 300 -12.78 -18.23 -4.30
N GLU A 301 -12.19 -17.36 -5.15
CA GLU A 301 -11.06 -16.51 -4.74
C GLU A 301 -11.47 -15.54 -3.63
N VAL A 302 -12.64 -14.92 -3.72
CA VAL A 302 -13.20 -14.04 -2.68
C VAL A 302 -13.42 -14.83 -1.39
N ASP A 303 -13.97 -16.04 -1.46
CA ASP A 303 -14.17 -16.91 -0.30
C ASP A 303 -12.85 -17.34 0.35
N ILE A 304 -11.80 -17.56 -0.44
CA ILE A 304 -10.45 -17.79 0.10
C ILE A 304 -9.94 -16.55 0.83
N VAL A 305 -10.10 -15.36 0.24
CA VAL A 305 -9.69 -14.12 0.91
C VAL A 305 -10.49 -13.89 2.19
N LYS A 306 -11.80 -14.08 2.20
CA LYS A 306 -12.62 -14.05 3.43
C LYS A 306 -12.09 -15.02 4.48
N ARG A 307 -11.73 -16.24 4.09
CA ARG A 307 -11.12 -17.24 4.99
C ARG A 307 -9.77 -16.80 5.55
N CYS A 308 -8.93 -16.13 4.77
CA CYS A 308 -7.68 -15.54 5.28
C CYS A 308 -7.92 -14.59 6.45
N PHE A 309 -9.03 -13.85 6.46
CA PHE A 309 -9.42 -12.97 7.57
C PHE A 309 -10.26 -13.64 8.66
N ALA A 310 -10.94 -14.76 8.37
CA ALA A 310 -11.85 -15.43 9.30
C ALA A 310 -11.17 -16.47 10.22
N LEU A 311 -9.94 -16.90 9.92
CA LEU A 311 -9.25 -17.93 10.70
C LEU A 311 -8.91 -17.46 12.13
N HIS A 312 -9.89 -17.61 13.04
CA HIS A 312 -9.80 -18.29 14.35
C HIS A 312 -11.16 -18.36 15.09
N ALA A 313 -12.23 -18.87 14.47
CA ALA A 313 -13.48 -19.10 15.19
C ALA A 313 -13.45 -20.35 16.12
N THR A 314 -12.49 -21.27 15.99
CA THR A 314 -12.36 -22.42 16.93
C THR A 314 -10.93 -22.95 17.04
N THR A 315 -10.26 -22.76 18.18
CA THR A 315 -9.62 -23.84 18.97
C THR A 315 -9.05 -23.30 20.28
N LYS A 316 -9.68 -23.70 21.40
CA LYS A 316 -8.97 -23.82 22.68
C LYS A 316 -7.88 -24.89 22.49
N GLY A 317 -6.66 -24.58 22.90
CA GLY A 317 -5.61 -25.57 23.11
C GLY A 317 -4.52 -25.58 22.06
N THR A 318 -3.66 -24.57 22.07
CA THR A 318 -2.18 -24.63 22.00
C THR A 318 -1.63 -23.32 21.43
N ASN A 319 -0.42 -22.98 21.88
CA ASN A 319 0.14 -21.63 21.87
C ASN A 319 0.36 -21.04 20.47
N ALA A 320 -0.06 -19.77 20.33
CA ALA A 320 0.58 -18.71 19.56
C ALA A 320 0.96 -19.00 18.09
N SER A 321 -0.02 -18.94 17.18
CA SER A 321 0.13 -18.29 15.86
C SER A 321 -1.13 -18.51 15.03
N GLY A 322 -1.76 -17.43 14.56
CA GLY A 322 -2.75 -17.51 13.46
C GLY A 322 -3.92 -16.54 13.51
N GLY A 323 -4.11 -15.76 14.59
CA GLY A 323 -5.30 -14.88 14.72
C GLY A 323 -5.17 -13.48 14.13
N GLY A 324 -4.08 -13.20 13.41
CA GLY A 324 -3.66 -11.83 13.10
C GLY A 324 -4.64 -11.06 12.22
N LEU A 325 -5.07 -11.64 11.10
CA LEU A 325 -6.02 -10.99 10.18
C LEU A 325 -7.45 -10.91 10.74
N THR A 326 -7.83 -11.80 11.66
CA THR A 326 -9.10 -11.68 12.39
C THR A 326 -9.13 -10.41 13.25
N TYR A 327 -8.01 -10.09 13.89
CA TYR A 327 -7.88 -8.86 14.68
C TYR A 327 -7.93 -7.60 13.80
N VAL A 328 -7.40 -7.67 12.57
CA VAL A 328 -7.45 -6.57 11.60
C VAL A 328 -8.88 -6.09 11.36
N LEU A 329 -9.85 -6.97 11.13
CA LEU A 329 -11.25 -6.58 10.86
C LEU A 329 -11.90 -5.85 12.03
N LYS A 330 -11.64 -6.32 13.25
CA LYS A 330 -12.13 -5.66 14.47
C LYS A 330 -11.53 -4.25 14.58
N THR A 331 -10.23 -4.13 14.36
CA THR A 331 -9.54 -2.83 14.41
C THR A 331 -10.02 -1.87 13.32
N LEU A 332 -10.29 -2.34 12.11
CA LEU A 332 -10.85 -1.50 11.05
C LEU A 332 -12.24 -0.95 11.43
N SER A 333 -13.06 -1.78 12.07
CA SER A 333 -14.38 -1.37 12.60
C SER A 333 -14.25 -0.34 13.73
N GLU A 334 -13.33 -0.57 14.68
CA GLU A 334 -13.07 0.39 15.78
C GLU A 334 -12.56 1.75 15.28
N LEU A 335 -11.85 1.76 14.16
CA LEU A 335 -11.27 2.96 13.56
C LEU A 335 -12.19 3.65 12.55
N ASN A 336 -13.40 3.12 12.27
CA ASN A 336 -14.28 3.62 11.20
C ASN A 336 -13.53 3.77 9.88
N ALA A 337 -12.74 2.75 9.54
CA ALA A 337 -11.80 2.81 8.44
C ALA A 337 -12.46 2.36 7.12
N TYR A 338 -11.96 2.88 6.01
CA TYR A 338 -12.16 2.29 4.69
C TYR A 338 -10.97 1.38 4.35
N LEU A 339 -11.23 0.23 3.70
CA LEU A 339 -10.20 -0.68 3.18
C LEU A 339 -10.40 -0.91 1.69
N ARG A 340 -9.31 -0.79 0.93
CA ARG A 340 -9.12 -1.38 -0.40
C ARG A 340 -8.06 -2.47 -0.35
N LEU A 341 -8.43 -3.69 -0.72
CA LEU A 341 -7.56 -4.86 -0.80
C LEU A 341 -7.38 -5.30 -2.25
N ARG A 342 -6.18 -5.14 -2.80
CA ARG A 342 -5.82 -5.61 -4.14
C ARG A 342 -4.86 -6.79 -4.06
N THR A 343 -5.29 -7.97 -4.51
CA THR A 343 -4.46 -9.19 -4.54
C THR A 343 -4.92 -10.17 -5.64
N GLY A 344 -3.98 -10.87 -6.28
CA GLY A 344 -4.31 -11.85 -7.31
C GLY A 344 -5.14 -11.24 -8.44
N ARG A 345 -6.32 -11.82 -8.74
CA ARG A 345 -7.25 -11.33 -9.77
C ARG A 345 -8.40 -10.47 -9.22
N ILE A 346 -8.36 -10.12 -7.93
CA ILE A 346 -9.48 -9.41 -7.29
C ILE A 346 -9.03 -8.11 -6.64
N CYS A 347 -9.97 -7.17 -6.58
CA CYS A 347 -9.88 -5.94 -5.81
C CYS A 347 -11.18 -5.78 -5.01
N LEU A 348 -11.04 -5.82 -3.69
CA LEU A 348 -12.14 -5.79 -2.75
C LEU A 348 -12.13 -4.48 -1.95
N VAL A 349 -13.30 -3.92 -1.70
CA VAL A 349 -13.46 -2.67 -0.93
C VAL A 349 -14.50 -2.86 0.15
N GLN A 350 -14.32 -2.17 1.28
CA GLN A 350 -15.30 -2.16 2.36
C GLN A 350 -15.15 -0.90 3.22
N ASP A 351 -16.29 -0.28 3.53
CA ASP A 351 -16.43 0.72 4.59
C ASP A 351 -16.76 0.02 5.93
N PHE A 352 -15.98 0.33 6.97
CA PHE A 352 -16.17 -0.24 8.30
C PHE A 352 -16.91 0.68 9.28
N SER A 353 -17.35 1.88 8.90
CA SER A 353 -17.97 2.85 9.82
C SER A 353 -19.29 2.38 10.44
N ASN A 354 -20.06 1.55 9.73
CA ASN A 354 -21.31 0.98 10.23
C ASN A 354 -21.31 -0.56 10.19
N THR A 355 -20.13 -1.16 10.14
CA THR A 355 -19.97 -2.61 10.02
C THR A 355 -19.79 -3.25 11.40
N PRO A 356 -20.51 -4.34 11.73
CA PRO A 356 -20.28 -5.06 12.98
C PRO A 356 -18.83 -5.51 13.14
N ALA A 357 -18.30 -5.41 14.36
CA ALA A 357 -16.90 -5.74 14.64
C ALA A 357 -16.53 -7.15 14.17
N GLY A 358 -15.52 -7.24 13.31
CA GLY A 358 -15.05 -8.51 12.77
C GLY A 358 -15.82 -9.04 11.55
N ALA A 359 -16.84 -8.31 11.07
CA ALA A 359 -17.52 -8.67 9.83
C ALA A 359 -16.71 -8.24 8.61
N PHE A 360 -16.63 -9.12 7.61
CA PHE A 360 -15.94 -8.86 6.36
C PHE A 360 -16.80 -9.35 5.20
N GLU A 361 -17.63 -8.45 4.73
CA GLU A 361 -18.53 -8.62 3.59
C GLU A 361 -18.15 -7.60 2.51
N PRO A 362 -16.93 -7.68 1.95
CA PRO A 362 -16.47 -6.72 0.97
C PRO A 362 -17.22 -6.87 -0.34
N THR A 363 -17.28 -5.78 -1.08
CA THR A 363 -17.74 -5.77 -2.47
C THR A 363 -16.55 -5.67 -3.42
N HIS A 364 -16.77 -6.02 -4.69
CA HIS A 364 -15.79 -5.74 -5.73
C HIS A 364 -15.69 -4.23 -5.94
N TRP A 365 -14.47 -3.72 -6.09
CA TRP A 365 -14.26 -2.32 -6.43
C TRP A 365 -14.95 -1.93 -7.76
N LEU A 366 -14.82 -2.79 -8.77
CA LEU A 366 -15.50 -2.66 -10.06
C LEU A 366 -16.59 -3.74 -10.17
N GLU A 367 -17.85 -3.33 -10.02
CA GLU A 367 -18.98 -4.27 -10.09
C GLU A 367 -19.15 -4.88 -11.47
N ASP A 368 -18.88 -4.10 -12.51
CA ASP A 368 -18.92 -4.47 -13.93
C ASP A 368 -17.70 -5.30 -14.38
N GLN A 369 -16.61 -5.27 -13.59
CA GLN A 369 -15.38 -6.00 -13.86
C GLN A 369 -14.82 -6.66 -12.58
N ARG A 370 -15.47 -7.75 -12.15
CA ARG A 370 -15.09 -8.49 -10.94
C ARG A 370 -13.76 -9.23 -11.07
N GLU A 371 -13.46 -9.72 -12.28
CA GLU A 371 -12.18 -10.34 -12.62
C GLU A 371 -11.21 -9.28 -13.17
N LEU A 372 -10.09 -9.09 -12.47
CA LEU A 372 -8.99 -8.26 -12.90
C LEU A 372 -7.82 -9.14 -13.34
N SER A 373 -6.91 -8.56 -14.12
CA SER A 373 -5.64 -9.19 -14.44
C SER A 373 -4.85 -9.52 -13.17
N HIS A 374 -4.08 -10.60 -13.22
CA HIS A 374 -3.34 -11.06 -12.04
C HIS A 374 -2.24 -10.06 -11.65
N THR A 375 -2.22 -9.64 -10.39
CA THR A 375 -1.20 -8.75 -9.84
C THR A 375 -0.25 -9.43 -8.84
N ALA A 376 0.96 -8.91 -8.72
CA ALA A 376 1.92 -9.32 -7.70
C ALA A 376 1.45 -8.92 -6.29
N GLY A 377 1.54 -9.87 -5.36
CA GLY A 377 1.39 -9.65 -3.93
C GLY A 377 -0.01 -9.25 -3.45
N ALA A 378 -0.04 -8.56 -2.32
CA ALA A 378 -1.23 -7.95 -1.75
C ALA A 378 -0.94 -6.49 -1.37
N SER A 379 -1.92 -5.61 -1.56
CA SER A 379 -1.89 -4.23 -1.09
C SER A 379 -3.15 -3.95 -0.28
N TYR A 380 -2.96 -3.53 0.97
CA TYR A 380 -4.00 -3.06 1.88
C TYR A 380 -3.90 -1.54 1.96
N SER A 381 -4.74 -0.82 1.22
CA SER A 381 -4.83 0.64 1.29
C SER A 381 -6.00 1.02 2.18
N ILE A 382 -5.69 1.64 3.31
CA ILE A 382 -6.60 1.88 4.42
C ILE A 382 -6.68 3.39 4.65
N VAL A 383 -7.89 3.90 4.83
CA VAL A 383 -8.13 5.31 5.13
C VAL A 383 -8.84 5.41 6.46
N ILE A 384 -8.28 6.19 7.38
CA ILE A 384 -8.76 6.32 8.76
C ILE A 384 -9.10 7.80 9.01
N PRO A 385 -10.31 8.12 9.50
CA PRO A 385 -10.70 9.48 9.76
C PRO A 385 -9.97 9.99 11.01
N MET A 386 -9.29 11.11 10.87
CA MET A 386 -8.60 11.76 11.98
C MET A 386 -9.61 12.70 12.65
N THR A 387 -10.28 12.23 13.69
CA THR A 387 -11.19 13.10 14.45
C THR A 387 -10.40 14.25 15.05
N THR A 388 -10.86 15.48 14.88
CA THR A 388 -10.42 16.58 15.73
C THR A 388 -10.92 16.26 17.12
N ALA A 389 -10.02 15.93 18.06
CA ALA A 389 -10.35 15.84 19.47
C ALA A 389 -11.23 17.05 19.83
N VAL A 390 -12.44 16.77 20.30
CA VAL A 390 -13.29 17.78 20.92
C VAL A 390 -12.49 18.29 22.11
N SER A 391 -12.17 19.59 22.10
CA SER A 391 -11.52 20.26 23.22
C SER A 391 -12.27 19.93 24.51
N ARG A 392 -11.58 19.31 25.47
CA ARG A 392 -12.07 19.24 26.86
C ARG A 392 -12.06 20.63 27.48
#